data_AF-A0A8D8KZI8-F1
#
_entry.id   AF-A0A8D8KZI8-F1
#
_cell.length_a   1.000
_cell.length_b   1.000
_cell.length_c   1.000
_cell.angle_alpha   90.00
_cell.angle_beta   90.00
_cell.angle_gamma   90.00
#
_symmetry.space_group_name_H-M   'P 1'
#
loop_
_entity.id
_entity.type
_entity.pdbx_description
1 polymer ?
#
loop_
_entity_poly.entity_id
_entity_poly.type
_entity_poly.pdbx_seq_one_letter_code
_entity_poly.pdbx_strand_id
1 'polypeptide(L)'
;ILLVSSSLSTEVVTKPPATSSSDVGNGFGYEVLLSKLDFIEYKFMELEFEIKEQNEQMMRNQARLEKTHEGMAWMMGRLEQAVGQNFTSVMGQSWQILQQQKSCANHESLRKSIFSLKPIKGPSDNVRMLFDLQQFKSRGPYESCKAEPSKTSGKYMLQPFGDEEPFVAYCEQTKYRGGWIVIQHRFDGSVDFYRNWTEYKAGFGDPEKEYWIGLELLHKMTSAKTYQLLVELEDYNGDYKYAKYTEFGIGNET
;
A
#
# COMPACT_ATOMS: atom_id res chain seq x y z
N ILE A 1 -23.63 16.75 22.89
CA ILE A 1 -24.01 17.55 24.08
C ILE A 1 -25.42 17.13 24.45
N LEU A 2 -25.56 16.33 25.51
CA LEU A 2 -26.84 15.88 26.04
C LEU A 2 -26.94 16.36 27.48
N LEU A 3 -28.04 17.06 27.78
CA LEU A 3 -28.32 17.70 29.06
C LEU A 3 -29.02 16.70 29.99
N VAL A 4 -28.55 16.64 31.23
CA VAL A 4 -29.18 15.98 32.38
C VAL A 4 -29.70 17.09 33.30
N SER A 5 -30.98 17.04 33.68
CA SER A 5 -31.40 17.45 35.02
C SER A 5 -32.86 17.04 35.27
N SER A 6 -33.10 16.27 36.32
CA SER A 6 -33.91 16.71 37.46
C SER A 6 -34.35 15.50 38.28
N SER A 7 -34.05 15.54 39.57
CA SER A 7 -35.05 15.30 40.60
C SER A 7 -34.43 15.71 41.93
N LEU A 8 -34.87 16.89 42.38
CA LEU A 8 -34.71 17.35 43.75
C LEU A 8 -35.68 16.52 44.59
N SER A 9 -35.17 15.62 45.43
CA SER A 9 -35.98 14.92 46.42
C SER A 9 -35.87 15.67 47.74
N THR A 10 -36.94 16.36 48.07
CA THR A 10 -37.21 17.01 49.34
C THR A 10 -37.25 15.98 50.46
N GLU A 11 -36.29 16.03 51.40
CA GLU A 11 -36.45 15.37 52.69
C GLU A 11 -37.36 16.22 53.59
N VAL A 12 -38.52 15.65 53.89
CA VAL A 12 -39.47 16.15 54.87
C VAL A 12 -38.91 15.84 56.26
N VAL A 13 -38.46 16.87 56.98
CA VAL A 13 -38.17 16.76 58.42
C VAL A 13 -39.50 16.76 59.18
N THR A 14 -40.01 15.58 59.53
CA THR A 14 -41.10 15.46 60.50
C THR A 14 -40.55 15.60 61.91
N LYS A 15 -40.93 16.69 62.57
CA LYS A 15 -40.75 16.97 64.00
C LYS A 15 -41.63 16.01 64.84
N PRO A 16 -41.13 15.35 65.91
CA PRO A 16 -41.99 14.63 66.84
C PRO A 16 -42.63 15.59 67.86
N PRO A 17 -43.80 15.22 68.43
CA PRO A 17 -44.61 16.12 69.23
C PRO A 17 -43.97 16.39 70.60
N ALA A 18 -44.17 17.61 71.08
CA ALA A 18 -43.86 17.95 72.47
C ALA A 18 -44.93 17.34 73.38
N THR A 19 -44.51 16.46 74.29
CA THR A 19 -45.27 16.10 75.48
C THR A 19 -44.48 16.54 76.70
N SER A 20 -44.98 17.59 77.35
CA SER A 20 -44.61 18.00 78.70
C SER A 20 -45.30 17.08 79.71
N SER A 21 -44.55 16.51 80.65
CA SER A 21 -44.66 16.80 82.09
C SER A 21 -44.16 15.63 82.96
N SER A 22 -43.16 15.95 83.78
CA SER A 22 -42.98 15.58 85.20
C SER A 22 -42.95 14.09 85.62
N ASP A 23 -41.71 13.68 85.93
CA ASP A 23 -41.25 13.26 87.27
C ASP A 23 -40.96 11.76 87.56
N VAL A 24 -39.85 11.59 88.29
CA VAL A 24 -39.33 10.42 89.03
C VAL A 24 -38.70 9.23 88.26
N GLY A 25 -37.42 8.96 88.54
CA GLY A 25 -36.91 7.57 88.57
C GLY A 25 -35.56 7.33 87.88
N ASN A 26 -34.51 7.18 88.69
CA ASN A 26 -33.11 7.00 88.33
C ASN A 26 -32.82 5.61 87.69
N GLY A 27 -33.31 5.33 86.47
CA GLY A 27 -33.29 3.97 85.89
C GLY A 27 -33.08 3.81 84.38
N PHE A 28 -32.79 4.87 83.61
CA PHE A 28 -32.81 4.79 82.13
C PHE A 28 -31.44 4.97 81.43
N GLY A 29 -30.35 5.20 82.17
CA GLY A 29 -29.03 5.45 81.56
C GLY A 29 -28.38 4.22 80.94
N TYR A 30 -28.55 3.05 81.54
CA TYR A 30 -27.90 1.80 81.09
C TYR A 30 -28.57 1.21 79.85
N GLU A 31 -29.91 1.25 79.74
CA GLU A 31 -30.63 0.74 78.56
C GLU A 31 -30.24 1.52 77.29
N VAL A 32 -30.11 2.85 77.39
CA VAL A 32 -29.66 3.69 76.28
C VAL A 32 -28.21 3.37 75.88
N LEU A 33 -27.35 3.04 76.84
CA LEU A 33 -25.97 2.63 76.56
C LEU A 33 -25.91 1.26 75.89
N LEU A 34 -26.75 0.31 76.31
CA LEU A 34 -26.86 -1.01 75.68
C LEU A 34 -27.34 -0.89 74.23
N SER A 35 -28.39 -0.11 73.94
CA SER A 35 -28.86 0.09 72.55
C SER A 35 -27.82 0.76 71.66
N LYS A 36 -27.00 1.68 72.22
CA LYS A 36 -25.89 2.27 71.48
C LYS A 36 -24.76 1.28 71.20
N LEU A 37 -24.48 0.37 72.14
CA LEU A 37 -23.50 -0.69 71.96
C LEU A 37 -23.95 -1.67 70.87
N ASP A 38 -25.20 -2.13 70.91
CA ASP A 38 -25.79 -3.03 69.90
C ASP A 38 -25.76 -2.39 68.50
N PHE A 39 -26.06 -1.09 68.41
CA PHE A 39 -25.97 -0.34 67.14
C PHE A 39 -24.55 -0.27 66.60
N ILE A 40 -23.56 -0.08 67.48
CA ILE A 40 -22.15 -0.08 67.09
C ILE A 40 -21.72 -1.48 66.63
N GLU A 41 -22.11 -2.54 67.34
CA GLU A 41 -21.83 -3.92 66.95
C GLU A 41 -22.44 -4.26 65.58
N TYR A 42 -23.69 -3.86 65.34
CA TYR A 42 -24.32 -3.99 64.03
C TYR A 42 -23.55 -3.24 62.94
N LYS A 43 -23.13 -2.00 63.22
CA LYS A 43 -22.34 -1.21 62.28
C LYS A 43 -20.97 -1.82 62.00
N PHE A 44 -20.33 -2.44 62.99
CA PHE A 44 -19.10 -3.21 62.77
C PHE A 44 -19.35 -4.41 61.87
N MET A 45 -20.41 -5.18 62.09
CA MET A 45 -20.76 -6.32 61.22
C MET A 45 -21.06 -5.89 59.77
N GLU A 46 -21.76 -4.77 59.58
CA GLU A 46 -22.04 -4.20 58.26
C GLU A 46 -20.75 -3.82 57.52
N LEU A 47 -19.83 -3.12 58.21
CA LEU A 47 -18.52 -2.75 57.66
C LEU A 47 -17.66 -3.98 57.35
N GLU A 48 -17.65 -5.00 58.20
CA GLU A 48 -16.90 -6.24 57.96
C GLU A 48 -17.41 -6.98 56.72
N PHE A 49 -18.73 -7.01 56.52
CA PHE A 49 -19.33 -7.61 55.34
C PHE A 49 -18.95 -6.85 54.06
N GLU A 50 -19.04 -5.51 54.09
CA GLU A 50 -18.68 -4.66 52.95
C GLU A 50 -17.20 -4.81 52.58
N ILE A 51 -16.29 -4.82 53.57
CA ILE A 51 -14.86 -5.07 53.36
C ILE A 51 -14.63 -6.44 52.73
N LYS A 52 -15.34 -7.48 53.19
CA LYS A 52 -15.20 -8.82 52.63
C LYS A 52 -15.66 -8.89 51.17
N GLU A 53 -16.80 -8.27 50.86
CA GLU A 53 -17.32 -8.23 49.49
C GLU A 53 -16.38 -7.46 48.55
N GLN A 54 -15.90 -6.30 48.99
CA GLN A 54 -14.90 -5.51 48.26
C GLN A 54 -13.61 -6.29 48.05
N ASN A 55 -13.11 -7.02 49.06
CA ASN A 55 -11.93 -7.86 48.94
C ASN A 55 -12.11 -9.00 47.94
N GLU A 56 -13.26 -9.69 47.96
CA GLU A 56 -13.55 -10.73 46.96
C GLU A 56 -13.63 -10.13 45.54
N GLN A 57 -14.22 -8.95 45.39
CA GLN A 57 -14.26 -8.24 44.11
C GLN A 57 -12.86 -7.82 43.65
N MET A 58 -12.03 -7.31 44.55
CA MET A 58 -10.63 -6.96 44.28
C MET A 58 -9.83 -8.17 43.81
N MET A 59 -9.98 -9.33 44.47
CA MET A 59 -9.34 -10.58 44.07
C MET A 59 -9.79 -11.04 42.69
N ARG A 60 -11.10 -10.95 42.39
CA ARG A 60 -11.65 -11.28 41.06
C ARG A 60 -11.08 -10.36 39.97
N ASN A 61 -11.01 -9.06 40.25
CA ASN A 61 -10.46 -8.08 39.32
C ASN A 61 -8.96 -8.29 39.08
N GLN A 62 -8.21 -8.62 40.13
CA GLN A 62 -6.78 -8.91 40.03
C GLN A 62 -6.53 -10.15 39.18
N ALA A 63 -7.26 -11.25 39.40
CA ALA A 63 -7.15 -12.45 38.57
C ALA A 63 -7.48 -12.18 37.10
N ARG A 64 -8.47 -11.30 36.83
CA ARG A 64 -8.80 -10.87 35.46
C ARG A 64 -7.66 -10.06 34.85
N LEU A 65 -7.05 -9.15 35.61
CA LEU A 65 -5.93 -8.33 35.16
C LEU A 65 -4.70 -9.19 34.84
N GLU A 66 -4.36 -10.16 35.70
CA GLU A 66 -3.27 -11.13 35.47
C GLU A 66 -3.49 -11.90 34.16
N LYS A 67 -4.70 -12.42 33.94
CA LYS A 67 -5.03 -13.11 32.69
C LYS A 67 -4.90 -12.21 31.45
N THR A 68 -5.29 -10.94 31.54
CA THR A 68 -5.08 -9.98 30.44
C THR A 68 -3.60 -9.69 30.22
N HIS A 69 -2.81 -9.60 31.28
CA HIS A 69 -1.36 -9.40 31.20
C HIS A 69 -0.65 -10.59 30.55
N GLU A 70 -0.97 -11.81 30.96
CA GLU A 70 -0.45 -13.04 30.34
C GLU A 70 -0.81 -13.11 28.85
N GLY A 71 -2.04 -12.74 28.49
CA GLY A 71 -2.47 -12.67 27.10
C GLY A 71 -1.67 -11.64 26.28
N MET A 72 -1.42 -10.46 26.85
CA MET A 72 -0.58 -9.44 26.21
C MET A 72 0.88 -9.88 26.08
N ALA A 73 1.46 -10.49 27.12
CA ALA A 73 2.82 -11.03 27.09
C ALA A 73 2.98 -12.11 26.02
N TRP A 74 1.98 -12.99 25.88
CA TRP A 74 1.96 -14.00 24.81
C TRP A 74 1.90 -13.37 23.42
N MET A 75 1.06 -12.35 23.22
CA MET A 75 1.01 -11.63 21.94
C MET A 75 2.32 -10.89 21.64
N MET A 76 2.96 -10.30 22.65
CA MET A 76 4.26 -9.64 22.51
C MET A 76 5.34 -10.62 22.05
N GLY A 77 5.42 -11.82 22.66
CA GLY A 77 6.37 -12.85 22.23
C GLY A 77 6.15 -13.31 20.78
N ARG A 78 4.89 -13.43 20.33
CA ARG A 78 4.59 -13.73 18.91
C ARG A 78 5.03 -12.61 17.97
N LEU A 79 4.83 -11.36 18.37
CA LEU A 79 5.27 -10.21 17.59
C LEU A 79 6.79 -10.21 17.46
N GLU A 80 7.52 -10.40 18.56
CA GLU A 80 8.98 -10.50 18.56
C GLU A 80 9.48 -11.62 17.64
N GLN A 81 8.85 -12.79 17.68
CA GLN A 81 9.21 -13.91 16.82
C GLN A 81 8.95 -13.60 15.34
N ALA A 82 7.81 -13.01 15.01
CA ALA A 82 7.49 -12.62 13.63
C ALA A 82 8.46 -11.55 13.10
N VAL A 83 8.80 -10.55 13.93
CA VAL A 83 9.81 -9.55 13.59
C VAL A 83 11.18 -10.20 13.38
N GLY A 84 11.58 -11.13 14.25
CA GLY A 84 12.84 -11.87 14.10
C GLY A 84 12.90 -12.71 12.82
N GLN A 85 11.81 -13.40 12.46
CA GLN A 85 11.72 -14.17 11.21
C GLN A 85 11.78 -13.26 9.97
N ASN A 86 11.01 -12.17 9.96
CA ASN A 86 11.04 -11.19 8.89
C ASN A 86 12.44 -10.58 8.74
N PHE A 87 13.08 -10.21 9.85
CA PHE A 87 14.44 -9.67 9.85
C PHE A 87 15.43 -10.69 9.28
N THR A 88 15.34 -11.95 9.68
CA THR A 88 16.20 -13.03 9.15
C THR A 88 15.99 -13.24 7.65
N SER A 89 14.75 -13.18 7.18
CA SER A 89 14.41 -13.25 5.76
C SER A 89 14.98 -12.07 4.97
N VAL A 90 14.77 -10.84 5.46
CA VAL A 90 15.30 -9.61 4.84
C VAL A 90 16.82 -9.64 4.81
N MET A 91 17.47 -10.06 5.89
CA MET A 91 18.93 -10.20 5.94
C MET A 91 19.44 -11.26 4.98
N GLY A 92 18.74 -12.40 4.87
CA GLY A 92 19.06 -13.44 3.88
C GLY A 92 18.95 -12.94 2.45
N GLN A 93 17.86 -12.22 2.11
CA GLN A 93 17.66 -11.61 0.80
C GLN A 93 18.71 -10.52 0.52
N SER A 94 18.99 -9.65 1.50
CA SER A 94 20.03 -8.62 1.40
C SER A 94 21.39 -9.22 1.10
N TRP A 95 21.74 -10.33 1.78
CA TRP A 95 22.99 -11.04 1.53
C TRP A 95 23.04 -11.64 0.12
N GLN A 96 21.95 -12.22 -0.39
CA GLN A 96 21.86 -12.70 -1.77
C GLN A 96 22.04 -11.57 -2.78
N ILE A 97 21.39 -10.42 -2.58
CA ILE A 97 21.53 -9.24 -3.44
C ILE A 97 22.98 -8.75 -3.45
N LEU A 98 23.65 -8.67 -2.29
CA LEU A 98 25.05 -8.27 -2.19
C LEU A 98 25.99 -9.22 -2.95
N GLN A 99 25.78 -10.53 -2.83
CA GLN A 99 26.55 -11.53 -3.59
C GLN A 99 26.34 -11.37 -5.09
N GLN A 100 25.09 -11.15 -5.52
CA GLN A 100 24.77 -10.92 -6.92
C GLN A 100 25.38 -9.61 -7.43
N GLN A 101 25.31 -8.52 -6.66
CA GLN A 101 25.95 -7.25 -7.00
C GLN A 101 27.47 -7.39 -7.13
N LYS A 102 28.13 -8.15 -6.24
CA LYS A 102 29.56 -8.45 -6.35
C LYS A 102 29.90 -9.20 -7.63
N SER A 103 29.08 -10.18 -8.00
CA SER A 103 29.25 -10.95 -9.25
C SER A 103 29.01 -10.07 -10.49
N CYS A 104 27.97 -9.24 -10.50
CA CYS A 104 27.68 -8.29 -11.56
C CYS A 104 28.75 -7.21 -11.69
N ALA A 105 29.29 -6.69 -10.58
CA ALA A 105 30.38 -5.73 -10.57
C ALA A 105 31.68 -6.35 -11.11
N ASN A 106 31.96 -7.62 -10.78
CA ASN A 106 33.08 -8.37 -11.36
C ASN A 106 32.89 -8.56 -12.88
N HIS A 107 31.68 -8.92 -13.33
CA HIS A 107 31.37 -9.05 -14.75
C HIS A 107 31.48 -7.70 -15.49
N GLU A 108 31.04 -6.61 -14.87
CA GLU A 108 31.15 -5.26 -15.43
C GLU A 108 32.62 -4.80 -15.52
N SER A 109 33.43 -5.15 -14.52
CA SER A 109 34.87 -4.89 -14.55
C SER A 109 35.55 -5.66 -15.68
N LEU A 110 35.22 -6.95 -15.85
CA LEU A 110 35.68 -7.76 -16.98
C LEU A 110 35.19 -7.20 -18.32
N ARG A 111 33.93 -6.78 -18.41
CA ARG A 111 33.35 -6.12 -19.59
C ARG A 111 34.17 -4.87 -19.95
N LYS A 112 34.44 -3.98 -18.99
CA LYS A 112 35.27 -2.80 -19.20
C LYS A 112 36.69 -3.14 -19.66
N SER A 113 37.29 -4.18 -19.09
CA SER A 113 38.60 -4.68 -19.53
C SER A 113 38.57 -5.17 -20.98
N ILE A 114 37.53 -5.93 -21.37
CA ILE A 114 37.32 -6.39 -22.75
C ILE A 114 37.15 -5.19 -23.71
N PHE A 115 36.35 -4.19 -23.33
CA PHE A 115 36.18 -2.96 -24.13
C PHE A 115 37.47 -2.14 -24.25
N SER A 116 38.39 -2.25 -23.28
CA SER A 116 39.69 -1.57 -23.31
C SER A 116 40.71 -2.28 -24.22
N LEU A 117 40.43 -3.51 -24.67
CA LEU A 117 41.27 -4.20 -25.63
C LEU A 117 41.09 -3.56 -27.01
N LYS A 118 42.17 -3.02 -27.56
CA LYS A 118 42.18 -2.61 -28.98
C LYS A 118 42.12 -3.86 -29.86
N PRO A 119 41.17 -3.96 -30.79
CA PRO A 119 41.09 -5.11 -31.67
C PRO A 119 42.28 -5.10 -32.64
N ILE A 120 42.93 -6.26 -32.80
CA ILE A 120 44.18 -6.45 -33.56
C ILE A 120 43.98 -6.15 -35.07
N LYS A 121 42.73 -6.12 -35.52
CA LYS A 121 42.26 -5.52 -36.77
C LYS A 121 40.99 -4.73 -36.43
N GLY A 122 40.78 -3.56 -37.03
CA GLY A 122 39.65 -2.67 -36.70
C GLY A 122 38.32 -3.43 -36.60
N PRO A 123 37.40 -3.03 -35.70
CA PRO A 123 36.15 -3.74 -35.52
C PRO A 123 35.34 -3.66 -36.82
N SER A 124 34.95 -4.81 -37.36
CA SER A 124 33.96 -4.87 -38.45
C SER A 124 32.63 -4.33 -37.91
N ASP A 125 31.91 -3.54 -38.73
CA ASP A 125 30.63 -2.89 -38.38
C ASP A 125 29.60 -3.85 -37.74
N ASN A 126 29.72 -5.13 -38.08
CA ASN A 126 28.91 -6.25 -37.60
C ASN A 126 29.03 -6.50 -36.08
N VAL A 127 30.14 -6.14 -35.44
CA VAL A 127 30.43 -6.45 -34.02
C VAL A 127 29.83 -5.39 -33.08
N ARG A 128 29.68 -4.14 -33.53
CA ARG A 128 29.00 -3.08 -32.77
C ARG A 128 27.49 -3.33 -32.66
N MET A 129 26.86 -3.79 -33.74
CA MET A 129 25.43 -4.16 -33.72
C MET A 129 25.13 -5.39 -32.86
N LEU A 130 26.09 -6.31 -32.68
CA LEU A 130 25.84 -7.59 -31.99
C LEU A 130 25.53 -7.43 -30.49
N PHE A 131 26.03 -6.36 -29.85
CA PHE A 131 25.86 -6.11 -28.42
C PHE A 131 24.50 -5.49 -28.07
N ASP A 132 23.92 -4.66 -28.94
CA ASP A 132 22.58 -4.08 -28.74
C ASP A 132 21.46 -4.97 -29.31
N LEU A 133 21.76 -5.80 -30.32
CA LEU A 133 20.79 -6.75 -30.89
C LEU A 133 20.60 -8.03 -30.05
N GLN A 134 21.50 -8.39 -29.13
CA GLN A 134 21.41 -9.67 -28.41
C GLN A 134 20.22 -9.77 -27.43
N GLN A 135 19.68 -8.65 -26.92
CA GLN A 135 18.42 -8.65 -26.15
C GLN A 135 17.16 -8.62 -27.02
N PHE A 136 17.26 -8.15 -28.27
CA PHE A 136 16.11 -7.96 -29.18
C PHE A 136 16.01 -9.01 -30.31
N LYS A 137 17.03 -9.86 -30.51
CA LYS A 137 17.04 -10.85 -31.61
C LYS A 137 15.91 -11.88 -31.55
N SER A 138 15.23 -12.01 -30.41
CA SER A 138 14.07 -12.89 -30.23
C SER A 138 12.71 -12.18 -30.36
N ARG A 139 12.70 -10.85 -30.56
CA ARG A 139 11.49 -10.00 -30.58
C ARG A 139 11.54 -8.88 -31.65
N GLY A 140 12.13 -9.16 -32.82
CA GLY A 140 12.00 -8.32 -34.02
C GLY A 140 13.20 -8.36 -34.97
N PRO A 141 13.22 -7.51 -36.01
CA PRO A 141 12.20 -6.50 -36.33
C PRO A 141 10.94 -7.09 -37.00
N TYR A 142 9.76 -6.61 -36.64
CA TYR A 142 8.48 -6.99 -37.26
C TYR A 142 7.85 -5.81 -38.00
N GLU A 143 7.11 -6.07 -39.07
CA GLU A 143 6.43 -4.99 -39.82
C GLU A 143 5.39 -4.26 -38.95
N SER A 144 4.73 -4.97 -38.03
CA SER A 144 3.75 -4.38 -37.11
C SER A 144 3.55 -5.31 -35.91
N CYS A 145 2.92 -4.80 -34.84
CA CYS A 145 2.47 -5.65 -33.74
C CYS A 145 1.55 -6.78 -34.22
N LYS A 146 0.74 -6.56 -35.28
CA LYS A 146 -0.13 -7.61 -35.80
C LYS A 146 0.62 -8.74 -36.50
N ALA A 147 1.80 -8.45 -37.05
CA ALA A 147 2.66 -9.42 -37.73
C ALA A 147 3.46 -10.29 -36.74
N GLU A 148 3.44 -9.95 -35.45
CA GLU A 148 4.20 -10.66 -34.43
C GLU A 148 3.59 -12.03 -34.08
N PRO A 149 4.30 -13.17 -34.27
CA PRO A 149 3.71 -14.50 -34.10
C PRO A 149 3.53 -14.94 -32.63
N SER A 150 4.27 -14.38 -31.67
CA SER A 150 4.22 -14.88 -30.28
C SER A 150 2.89 -14.61 -29.56
N LYS A 151 2.13 -13.59 -30.01
CA LYS A 151 0.86 -13.14 -29.40
C LYS A 151 0.96 -12.83 -27.90
N THR A 152 2.15 -12.46 -27.42
CA THR A 152 2.37 -12.03 -26.04
C THR A 152 2.55 -10.51 -25.99
N SER A 153 1.96 -9.85 -25.00
CA SER A 153 2.15 -8.40 -24.85
C SER A 153 3.56 -8.10 -24.34
N GLY A 154 4.16 -7.00 -24.80
CA GLY A 154 5.51 -6.61 -24.38
C GLY A 154 6.20 -5.65 -25.34
N LYS A 155 7.49 -5.38 -25.10
CA LYS A 155 8.35 -4.62 -26.01
C LYS A 155 8.77 -5.44 -27.22
N TYR A 156 8.64 -4.83 -28.38
CA TYR A 156 9.07 -5.38 -29.66
C TYR A 156 9.79 -4.32 -30.49
N MET A 157 10.68 -4.79 -31.36
CA MET A 157 11.31 -3.95 -32.37
C MET A 157 10.44 -3.99 -33.63
N LEU A 158 10.00 -2.81 -34.09
CA LEU A 158 9.10 -2.65 -35.23
C LEU A 158 9.82 -1.92 -36.37
N GLN A 159 9.62 -2.40 -37.59
CA GLN A 159 10.14 -1.80 -38.82
C GLN A 159 9.06 -1.78 -39.90
N PRO A 160 8.03 -0.91 -39.76
CA PRO A 160 6.95 -0.79 -40.73
C PRO A 160 7.39 -0.16 -42.06
N PHE A 161 8.55 0.49 -42.09
CA PHE A 161 9.03 1.31 -43.22
C PHE A 161 10.32 0.77 -43.85
N GLY A 162 10.45 -0.55 -44.00
CA GLY A 162 11.45 -1.22 -44.84
C GLY A 162 12.91 -0.74 -44.72
N ASP A 163 13.24 0.32 -45.46
CA ASP A 163 14.58 0.92 -45.55
C ASP A 163 14.95 1.83 -44.36
N GLU A 164 14.01 2.11 -43.46
CA GLU A 164 14.23 2.99 -42.32
C GLU A 164 14.59 2.26 -41.03
N GLU A 165 15.15 3.02 -40.08
CA GLU A 165 15.58 2.50 -38.79
C GLU A 165 14.39 1.94 -37.98
N PRO A 166 14.48 0.71 -37.45
CA PRO A 166 13.48 0.15 -36.56
C PRO A 166 13.33 0.98 -35.29
N PHE A 167 12.12 1.00 -34.72
CA PHE A 167 11.86 1.61 -33.42
C PHE A 167 11.30 0.59 -32.42
N VAL A 168 11.44 0.89 -31.14
CA VAL A 168 10.90 0.03 -30.07
C VAL A 168 9.55 0.58 -29.63
N ALA A 169 8.55 -0.30 -29.53
CA ALA A 169 7.24 0.04 -28.98
C ALA A 169 6.67 -1.13 -28.17
N TYR A 170 5.68 -0.83 -27.34
CA TYR A 170 4.91 -1.85 -26.66
C TYR A 170 3.76 -2.33 -27.55
N CYS A 171 3.70 -3.65 -27.76
CA CYS A 171 2.60 -4.30 -28.45
C CYS A 171 1.64 -4.90 -27.44
N GLU A 172 0.37 -4.49 -27.50
CA GLU A 172 -0.72 -5.15 -26.79
C GLU A 172 -1.32 -6.25 -27.68
N GLN A 173 -1.14 -7.50 -27.26
CA GLN A 173 -1.51 -8.70 -28.02
C GLN A 173 -2.67 -9.49 -27.42
N THR A 174 -3.01 -9.23 -26.16
CA THR A 174 -3.99 -10.01 -25.39
C THR A 174 -5.38 -9.39 -25.43
N LYS A 175 -5.48 -8.06 -25.38
CA LYS A 175 -6.73 -7.30 -25.44
C LYS A 175 -7.12 -6.99 -26.88
N TYR A 176 -8.41 -6.80 -27.12
CA TYR A 176 -8.95 -6.30 -28.41
C TYR A 176 -8.47 -7.05 -29.67
N ARG A 177 -8.31 -8.38 -29.56
CA ARG A 177 -7.78 -9.28 -30.62
C ARG A 177 -6.31 -9.06 -30.97
N GLY A 178 -5.58 -8.28 -30.19
CA GLY A 178 -4.15 -8.05 -30.34
C GLY A 178 -3.77 -7.21 -31.56
N GLY A 179 -2.46 -7.00 -31.72
CA GLY A 179 -1.87 -6.23 -32.81
C GLY A 179 -1.89 -4.72 -32.59
N TRP A 180 -2.07 -4.26 -31.35
CA TRP A 180 -2.13 -2.83 -31.02
C TRP A 180 -0.74 -2.31 -30.66
N ILE A 181 -0.33 -1.23 -31.31
CA ILE A 181 0.84 -0.43 -30.89
C ILE A 181 0.32 0.53 -29.83
N VAL A 182 0.90 0.47 -28.62
CA VAL A 182 0.60 1.46 -27.59
C VAL A 182 1.35 2.75 -27.94
N ILE A 183 0.64 3.88 -27.92
CA ILE A 183 1.21 5.19 -28.29
C ILE A 183 1.38 6.11 -27.07
N GLN A 184 0.59 5.86 -26.03
CA GLN A 184 0.61 6.57 -24.76
C GLN A 184 0.07 5.64 -23.67
N HIS A 185 0.70 5.65 -22.50
CA HIS A 185 0.25 4.85 -21.36
C HIS A 185 0.51 5.61 -20.05
N ARG A 186 -0.51 5.67 -19.18
CA ARG A 186 -0.48 6.30 -17.84
C ARG A 186 -1.16 5.38 -16.84
N PHE A 187 -0.54 5.17 -15.68
CA PHE A 187 -1.13 4.36 -14.61
C PHE A 187 -0.62 4.68 -13.20
N ASP A 188 0.62 5.18 -13.03
CA ASP A 188 1.23 5.40 -11.70
C ASP A 188 1.77 6.82 -11.47
N GLY A 189 1.83 7.66 -12.50
CA GLY A 189 2.38 9.01 -12.42
C GLY A 189 3.91 9.06 -12.24
N SER A 190 4.63 7.98 -12.51
CA SER A 190 6.09 7.90 -12.38
C SER A 190 6.85 8.75 -13.40
N VAL A 191 6.22 9.11 -14.52
CA VAL A 191 6.82 9.93 -15.57
C VAL A 191 6.14 11.29 -15.62
N ASP A 192 6.95 12.35 -15.64
CA ASP A 192 6.45 13.71 -15.85
C ASP A 192 6.02 13.91 -17.31
N PHE A 193 4.79 14.38 -17.53
CA PHE A 193 4.24 14.72 -18.85
C PHE A 193 4.18 16.23 -19.08
N TYR A 194 4.61 17.05 -18.11
CA TYR A 194 4.83 18.48 -18.31
C TYR A 194 6.16 18.71 -19.05
N ARG A 195 6.15 18.43 -20.36
CA ARG A 195 7.34 18.43 -21.23
C ARG A 195 7.27 19.52 -22.29
N ASN A 196 8.44 19.87 -22.82
CA ASN A 196 8.54 20.82 -23.92
C ASN A 196 8.15 20.18 -25.28
N TRP A 197 8.02 21.02 -26.30
CA TRP A 197 7.63 20.58 -27.65
C TRP A 197 8.61 19.56 -28.24
N THR A 198 9.91 19.79 -28.10
CA THR A 198 10.96 18.91 -28.63
C THR A 198 10.85 17.49 -28.04
N GLU A 199 10.56 17.38 -26.74
CA GLU A 199 10.35 16.09 -26.08
C GLU A 199 9.06 15.41 -26.55
N TYR A 200 7.96 16.15 -26.71
CA TYR A 200 6.72 15.57 -27.27
C TYR A 200 6.88 15.13 -28.73
N LYS A 201 7.72 15.82 -29.49
CA LYS A 201 8.07 15.44 -30.86
C LYS A 201 8.84 14.13 -30.89
N ALA A 202 9.90 14.02 -30.08
CA ALA A 202 10.79 12.85 -30.04
C ALA A 202 10.19 11.63 -29.32
N GLY A 203 9.34 11.84 -28.32
CA GLY A 203 8.88 10.79 -27.40
C GLY A 203 9.69 10.75 -26.11
N PHE A 204 9.09 10.20 -25.05
CA PHE A 204 9.72 10.08 -23.73
C PHE A 204 9.08 8.98 -22.89
N GLY A 205 9.76 8.56 -21.82
CA GLY A 205 9.32 7.48 -20.94
C GLY A 205 9.84 6.11 -21.36
N ASP A 206 9.24 5.05 -20.80
CA ASP A 206 9.62 3.67 -21.07
C ASP A 206 8.39 2.88 -21.59
N PRO A 207 8.46 2.22 -22.76
CA PRO A 207 7.34 1.44 -23.30
C PRO A 207 6.75 0.36 -22.36
N GLU A 208 7.50 -0.14 -21.37
CA GLU A 208 6.97 -1.09 -20.37
C GLU A 208 6.35 -0.41 -19.13
N LYS A 209 6.43 0.92 -19.05
CA LYS A 209 5.89 1.75 -17.97
C LYS A 209 5.01 2.85 -18.57
N GLU A 210 5.07 4.05 -17.99
CA GLU A 210 4.45 5.24 -18.57
C GLU A 210 5.34 5.80 -19.68
N TYR A 211 4.73 6.13 -20.82
CA TYR A 211 5.45 6.70 -21.94
C TYR A 211 4.57 7.40 -22.95
N TRP A 212 5.25 8.14 -23.82
CA TRP A 212 4.74 8.78 -25.02
C TRP A 212 5.64 8.40 -26.20
N ILE A 213 5.05 7.87 -27.28
CA ILE A 213 5.79 7.33 -28.43
C ILE A 213 6.50 8.41 -29.28
N GLY A 214 6.03 9.67 -29.23
CA GLY A 214 6.54 10.77 -30.04
C GLY A 214 5.63 11.16 -31.22
N LEU A 215 5.42 12.45 -31.41
CA LEU A 215 4.57 12.99 -32.48
C LEU A 215 5.16 12.77 -33.87
N GLU A 216 6.49 12.83 -34.01
CA GLU A 216 7.15 12.63 -35.31
C GLU A 216 6.89 11.21 -35.85
N LEU A 217 7.04 10.22 -34.97
CA LEU A 217 6.75 8.82 -35.29
C LEU A 217 5.24 8.59 -35.54
N LEU A 218 4.36 9.20 -34.74
CA LEU A 218 2.91 9.09 -34.95
C LEU A 218 2.44 9.69 -36.27
N HIS A 219 2.89 10.90 -36.60
CA HIS A 219 2.58 11.55 -37.87
C HIS A 219 3.02 10.66 -39.03
N LYS A 220 4.24 10.12 -38.96
CA LYS A 220 4.79 9.24 -39.97
C LYS A 220 3.99 7.95 -40.17
N MET A 221 3.63 7.26 -39.08
CA MET A 221 2.79 6.07 -39.14
C MET A 221 1.43 6.38 -39.78
N THR A 222 0.74 7.38 -39.24
CA THR A 222 -0.61 7.71 -39.68
C THR A 222 -0.70 8.34 -41.08
N SER A 223 0.39 8.92 -41.59
CA SER A 223 0.47 9.41 -42.96
C SER A 223 0.71 8.29 -43.98
N ALA A 224 1.38 7.21 -43.57
CA ALA A 224 1.74 6.11 -44.47
C ALA A 224 0.60 5.09 -44.66
N LYS A 225 -0.18 4.82 -43.61
CA LYS A 225 -1.30 3.86 -43.62
C LYS A 225 -2.45 4.38 -42.76
N THR A 226 -3.66 3.89 -42.99
CA THR A 226 -4.81 4.21 -42.14
C THR A 226 -4.74 3.43 -40.82
N TYR A 227 -4.90 4.12 -39.69
CA TYR A 227 -4.90 3.52 -38.36
C TYR A 227 -6.23 3.76 -37.64
N GLN A 228 -6.58 2.82 -36.76
CA GLN A 228 -7.65 2.99 -35.78
C GLN A 228 -7.03 3.41 -34.45
N LEU A 229 -7.69 4.30 -33.71
CA LEU A 229 -7.29 4.68 -32.36
C LEU A 229 -8.26 4.08 -31.35
N LEU A 230 -7.72 3.45 -30.31
CA LEU A 230 -8.45 3.01 -29.14
C LEU A 230 -7.91 3.78 -27.93
N VAL A 231 -8.81 4.43 -27.20
CA VAL A 231 -8.50 5.14 -25.96
C VAL A 231 -9.19 4.39 -24.82
N GLU A 232 -8.41 3.94 -23.86
CA GLU A 232 -8.88 3.28 -22.63
C GLU A 232 -8.69 4.23 -21.46
N LEU A 233 -9.67 4.30 -20.57
CA LEU A 233 -9.64 5.10 -19.34
C LEU A 233 -10.16 4.25 -18.19
N GLU A 234 -9.46 4.29 -17.07
CA GLU A 234 -9.87 3.66 -15.81
C GLU A 234 -9.80 4.72 -14.72
N ASP A 235 -10.85 4.82 -13.91
CA ASP A 235 -10.87 5.74 -12.76
C ASP A 235 -10.33 5.07 -11.49
N TYR A 236 -10.19 5.85 -10.40
CA TYR A 236 -9.68 5.34 -9.12
C TYR A 236 -10.59 4.31 -8.44
N ASN A 237 -11.85 4.22 -8.87
CA ASN A 237 -12.81 3.25 -8.36
C ASN A 237 -12.80 1.95 -9.19
N GLY A 238 -12.00 1.89 -10.27
CA GLY A 238 -11.93 0.78 -11.21
C GLY A 238 -12.98 0.84 -12.32
N ASP A 239 -13.68 1.97 -12.50
CA ASP A 239 -14.64 2.13 -13.60
C ASP A 239 -13.88 2.28 -14.93
N TYR A 240 -14.05 1.28 -15.79
CA TYR A 240 -13.38 1.20 -17.09
C TYR A 240 -14.28 1.70 -18.23
N LYS A 241 -13.74 2.59 -19.06
CA LYS A 241 -14.39 3.10 -20.29
C LYS A 241 -13.41 3.10 -21.45
N TYR A 242 -13.94 2.97 -22.66
CA TYR A 242 -13.13 3.07 -23.88
C TYR A 242 -13.85 3.82 -24.99
N ALA A 243 -13.07 4.42 -25.89
CA ALA A 243 -13.53 5.08 -27.11
C ALA A 243 -12.71 4.58 -28.30
N LYS A 244 -13.38 4.25 -29.41
CA LYS A 244 -12.75 3.75 -30.63
C LYS A 244 -13.02 4.68 -31.80
N TYR A 245 -11.95 5.08 -32.48
CA TYR A 245 -11.97 5.89 -33.71
C TYR A 245 -11.49 5.04 -34.88
N THR A 246 -12.26 5.04 -35.97
CA THR A 246 -12.00 4.18 -37.14
C THR A 246 -10.93 4.74 -38.06
N GLU A 247 -10.74 6.05 -38.07
CA GLU A 247 -9.73 6.74 -38.86
C GLU A 247 -9.03 7.75 -37.97
N PHE A 248 -7.73 7.54 -37.77
CA PHE A 248 -6.89 8.38 -36.95
C PHE A 248 -5.68 8.84 -37.74
N GLY A 249 -5.44 10.15 -37.72
CA GLY A 249 -4.26 10.76 -38.30
C GLY A 249 -3.84 12.01 -37.57
N ILE A 250 -2.52 12.24 -37.53
CA ILE A 250 -1.94 13.46 -36.99
C ILE A 250 -1.36 14.25 -38.16
N GLY A 251 -1.65 15.55 -38.21
CA GLY A 251 -1.10 16.46 -39.21
C GLY A 251 0.41 16.65 -39.07
N ASN A 252 1.01 17.29 -40.06
CA ASN A 252 2.40 17.73 -39.97
C ASN A 252 2.53 18.89 -38.95
N GLU A 253 3.77 19.21 -38.61
CA GLU A 253 4.11 20.29 -37.67
C GLU A 253 3.87 21.70 -38.24
N THR A 254 3.69 21.83 -39.56
CA THR A 254 3.76 23.10 -40.31
C THR A 254 2.52 23.46 -41.11
#